data_AF-A0A2K9F8V5-F1
#
_entry.id   AF-A0A2K9F8V5-F1
#
_cell.length_a   1.000
_cell.length_b   1.000
_cell.length_c   1.000
_cell.angle_alpha   90.00
_cell.angle_beta   90.00
_cell.angle_gamma   90.00
#
_symmetry.space_group_name_H-M   'P 1'
#
loop_
_entity.id
_entity.type
_entity.pdbx_description
1 polymer ?
#
loop_
_entity_poly.entity_id
_entity_poly.type
_entity_poly.pdbx_seq_one_letter_code
_entity_poly.pdbx_strand_id
1 'polypeptide(L)'
;MTMFHNFDGLTRNEGRWLNLWAAFDVTGDYLGTFTLDDLRAKAADAGKWVSAVRYRRAGQQIDQAALAQHFNGLPCGTTIFAFSGFRLSPVRDMGGSIEVCDPGEHDFWSVYGFHRDAEEWQIVHDAPWGEIGETLARIVDLTGELVEYRDLSHAYANTRLPDLVDLLAQRILDEIPDQDDADARMDDADAHPLEELRDLILFALNARRG
;
A
#
# COMPACT_ATOMS: atom_id res chain seq x y z
N MET A 1 8.94 25.13 10.63
CA MET A 1 10.34 25.46 10.27
C MET A 1 10.69 24.61 9.06
N THR A 2 10.62 25.19 7.86
CA THR A 2 10.71 24.45 6.59
C THR A 2 12.18 24.12 6.32
N MET A 3 12.58 22.87 6.53
CA MET A 3 13.91 22.41 6.11
C MET A 3 13.93 22.28 4.59
N PHE A 4 14.56 23.23 3.92
CA PHE A 4 14.91 23.11 2.51
C PHE A 4 16.03 22.06 2.40
N HIS A 5 15.74 20.91 1.82
CA HIS A 5 16.77 19.90 1.54
C HIS A 5 17.48 20.25 0.25
N ASN A 6 18.75 20.68 0.34
CA ASN A 6 19.61 20.91 -0.81
C ASN A 6 19.88 19.59 -1.57
N PHE A 7 19.97 19.69 -2.90
CA PHE A 7 20.31 18.58 -3.80
C PHE A 7 21.63 17.88 -3.45
N ASP A 8 22.58 18.60 -2.82
CA ASP A 8 23.88 18.05 -2.42
C ASP A 8 23.74 16.86 -1.45
N GLY A 9 22.69 16.82 -0.64
CA GLY A 9 22.40 15.69 0.26
C GLY A 9 21.95 14.41 -0.45
N LEU A 10 21.57 14.50 -1.74
CA LEU A 10 21.07 13.39 -2.55
C LEU A 10 22.19 12.62 -3.27
N THR A 11 23.44 13.10 -3.18
CA THR A 11 24.58 12.59 -3.96
C THR A 11 25.32 11.41 -3.35
N ARG A 12 24.98 10.97 -2.13
CA ARG A 12 25.78 10.01 -1.36
C ARG A 12 25.47 8.52 -1.55
N ASN A 13 24.61 8.14 -2.49
CA ASN A 13 24.36 6.73 -2.79
C ASN A 13 25.04 6.35 -4.11
N GLU A 14 26.33 6.01 -4.04
CA GLU A 14 27.06 5.42 -5.16
C GLU A 14 26.61 3.98 -5.38
N GLY A 15 25.78 3.79 -6.40
CA GLY A 15 25.38 2.47 -6.87
C GLY A 15 24.17 2.57 -7.80
N ARG A 16 24.43 2.52 -9.11
CA ARG A 16 23.61 1.98 -10.22
C ARG A 16 22.07 1.88 -10.14
N TRP A 17 21.35 2.71 -9.39
CA TRP A 17 19.90 2.58 -9.21
C TRP A 17 19.16 3.94 -9.23
N LEU A 18 18.07 4.01 -10.00
CA LEU A 18 17.25 5.22 -10.24
C LEU A 18 16.31 5.46 -9.04
N ASN A 19 16.68 6.36 -8.14
CA ASN A 19 15.79 6.80 -7.06
C ASN A 19 14.72 7.77 -7.63
N LEU A 20 13.45 7.44 -7.39
CA LEU A 20 12.30 8.30 -7.70
C LEU A 20 11.92 9.15 -6.49
N TRP A 21 11.56 10.40 -6.73
CA TRP A 21 11.24 11.40 -5.71
C TRP A 21 9.89 12.01 -6.03
N ALA A 22 8.96 11.94 -5.06
CA ALA A 22 7.72 12.70 -5.13
C ALA A 22 8.07 14.19 -4.95
N ALA A 23 7.78 14.99 -5.97
CA ALA A 23 7.99 16.42 -5.98
C ALA A 23 6.69 17.14 -5.64
N PHE A 24 6.77 18.04 -4.68
CA PHE A 24 5.68 18.94 -4.30
C PHE A 24 6.19 20.37 -4.41
N ASP A 25 5.39 21.33 -4.85
CA ASP A 25 5.82 22.74 -4.82
C ASP A 25 5.84 23.34 -3.39
N VAL A 26 6.08 24.66 -3.31
CA VAL A 26 6.12 25.37 -2.02
C VAL A 26 4.76 25.47 -1.35
N THR A 27 3.67 25.40 -2.12
CA THR A 27 2.30 25.43 -1.62
C THR A 27 1.86 24.04 -1.14
N GLY A 28 2.59 22.99 -1.53
CA GLY A 28 2.33 21.60 -1.19
C GLY A 28 1.62 20.82 -2.29
N ASP A 29 1.43 21.43 -3.46
CA ASP A 29 0.77 20.80 -4.60
C ASP A 29 1.70 19.76 -5.23
N TYR A 30 1.17 18.57 -5.48
CA TYR A 30 1.93 17.47 -6.04
C TYR A 30 2.24 17.73 -7.53
N LEU A 31 3.53 17.71 -7.87
CA LEU A 31 4.04 18.01 -9.21
C LEU A 31 4.36 16.75 -10.02
N GLY A 32 4.34 15.58 -9.39
CA GLY A 32 4.69 14.31 -10.01
C GLY A 32 5.84 13.58 -9.31
N THR A 33 6.15 12.40 -9.82
CA THR A 33 7.28 11.58 -9.37
C THR A 33 8.36 11.60 -10.43
N PHE A 34 9.61 11.84 -10.04
CA PHE A 34 10.72 12.08 -10.96
C PHE A 34 11.98 11.34 -10.52
N THR A 35 12.81 10.93 -11.48
CA THR A 35 14.16 10.45 -11.15
C THR A 35 15.03 11.60 -10.68
N LEU A 36 16.14 11.31 -9.99
CA LEU A 36 17.10 12.35 -9.62
C LEU A 36 17.63 13.10 -10.85
N ASP A 37 17.83 12.42 -11.98
CA ASP A 37 18.31 13.04 -13.22
C ASP A 37 17.22 13.87 -13.91
N ASP A 38 15.96 13.43 -13.89
CA ASP A 38 14.82 14.24 -14.36
C ASP A 38 14.64 15.51 -13.54
N LEU A 39 14.83 15.41 -12.22
CA LEU A 39 14.78 16.57 -11.32
C LEU A 39 15.94 17.53 -11.62
N ARG A 40 17.15 17.02 -11.85
CA ARG A 40 18.30 17.85 -12.23
C ARG A 40 18.09 18.54 -13.58
N ALA A 41 17.57 17.82 -14.57
CA ALA A 41 17.25 18.39 -15.88
C ALA A 41 16.18 19.49 -15.76
N LYS A 42 15.08 19.23 -15.04
CA LYS A 42 14.01 20.22 -14.81
C LYS A 42 14.48 21.43 -14.00
N ALA A 43 15.34 21.22 -13.01
CA ALA A 43 15.95 22.29 -12.22
C ALA A 43 16.90 23.16 -13.04
N ALA A 44 17.62 22.58 -14.00
CA ALA A 44 18.48 23.31 -14.93
C ALA A 44 17.69 24.13 -15.95
N ASP A 45 16.55 23.61 -16.43
CA ASP A 45 15.72 24.24 -17.46
C ASP A 45 14.79 25.34 -16.90
N ALA A 46 14.34 25.19 -15.65
CA ALA A 46 13.47 26.13 -14.98
C ALA A 46 14.00 26.47 -13.59
N GLY A 47 14.72 27.59 -13.47
CA GLY A 47 15.29 28.09 -12.20
C GLY A 47 14.29 28.30 -11.04
N LYS A 48 12.98 28.13 -11.27
CA LYS A 48 11.92 28.08 -10.24
C LYS A 48 11.88 26.75 -9.45
N TRP A 49 12.39 25.65 -9.99
CA TRP A 49 12.35 24.34 -9.31
C TRP A 49 13.38 24.21 -8.19
N VAL A 50 14.49 24.95 -8.28
CA VAL A 50 15.61 24.90 -7.33
C VAL A 50 15.24 25.44 -5.93
N SER A 51 14.22 26.29 -5.83
CA SER A 51 13.82 26.93 -4.58
C SER A 51 12.46 26.48 -4.03
N ALA A 52 11.74 25.64 -4.77
CA ALA A 52 10.32 25.43 -4.50
C ALA A 52 9.88 24.00 -4.20
N VAL A 53 10.76 23.01 -4.38
CA VAL A 53 10.29 21.63 -4.37
C VAL A 53 10.66 20.90 -3.09
N ARG A 54 9.65 20.39 -2.38
CA ARG A 54 9.84 19.45 -1.26
C ARG A 54 9.86 18.04 -1.81
N TYR A 55 10.81 17.24 -1.31
CA TYR A 55 10.97 15.85 -1.71
C TYR A 55 10.74 14.95 -0.50
N ARG A 56 9.96 13.86 -0.68
CA ARG A 56 9.92 12.76 0.30
C ARG A 56 10.67 11.56 -0.28
N ARG A 57 11.56 10.98 0.52
CA ARG A 57 12.32 9.78 0.17
C ARG A 57 11.37 8.58 0.17
N ALA A 58 10.94 8.12 -1.00
CA ALA A 58 10.36 6.78 -1.14
C ALA A 58 11.52 5.79 -0.92
N GLY A 59 11.56 5.17 0.25
CA GLY A 59 12.72 4.43 0.75
C GLY A 59 13.03 3.12 0.04
N GLN A 60 12.29 2.73 -0.99
CA GLN A 60 12.45 1.45 -1.68
C GLN A 60 12.20 1.56 -3.19
N GLN A 61 12.79 0.61 -3.91
CA GLN A 61 12.72 0.40 -5.35
C GLN A 61 11.26 0.40 -5.83
N ILE A 62 10.87 1.41 -6.61
CA ILE A 62 9.53 1.45 -7.21
C ILE A 62 9.58 0.71 -8.55
N ASP A 63 8.82 -0.37 -8.67
CA ASP A 63 8.50 -0.99 -9.94
C ASP A 63 7.74 0.02 -10.83
N GLN A 64 8.22 0.29 -12.05
CA GLN A 64 7.52 1.19 -12.98
C GLN A 64 6.11 0.68 -13.31
N ALA A 65 5.88 -0.64 -13.26
CA ALA A 65 4.55 -1.19 -13.41
C ALA A 65 3.64 -0.70 -12.28
N ALA A 66 4.14 -0.53 -11.04
CA ALA A 66 3.36 -0.05 -9.90
C ALA A 66 2.79 1.36 -10.11
N LEU A 67 3.46 2.22 -10.88
CA LEU A 67 2.94 3.55 -11.25
C LEU A 67 1.73 3.49 -12.21
N ALA A 68 1.54 2.36 -12.90
CA ALA A 68 0.35 2.12 -13.73
C ALA A 68 -0.86 1.67 -12.90
N GLN A 69 -0.72 1.46 -11.58
CA GLN A 69 -1.84 1.08 -10.73
C GLN A 69 -2.85 2.22 -10.66
N HIS A 70 -4.07 1.91 -11.08
CA HIS A 70 -5.20 2.80 -10.92
C HIS A 70 -5.88 2.51 -9.58
N PHE A 71 -5.79 3.46 -8.64
CA PHE A 71 -6.51 3.42 -7.37
C PHE A 71 -7.90 4.06 -7.56
N ASN A 72 -8.96 3.28 -7.31
CA ASN A 72 -10.33 3.68 -7.62
C ASN A 72 -11.04 4.45 -6.49
N GLY A 73 -10.42 4.59 -5.31
CA GLY A 73 -10.97 5.31 -4.15
C GLY A 73 -10.45 6.74 -3.96
N LEU A 74 -9.40 7.13 -4.68
CA LEU A 74 -8.73 8.41 -4.42
C LEU A 74 -9.55 9.62 -4.91
N PRO A 75 -9.71 10.67 -4.09
CA PRO A 75 -10.25 11.95 -4.54
C PRO A 75 -9.41 12.56 -5.67
N CYS A 76 -10.03 13.36 -6.53
CA CYS A 76 -9.34 14.06 -7.60
C CYS A 76 -8.20 14.93 -7.05
N GLY A 77 -6.98 14.74 -7.56
CA GLY A 77 -5.79 15.47 -7.13
C GLY A 77 -5.05 14.85 -5.93
N THR A 78 -5.63 13.84 -5.27
CA THR A 78 -4.97 13.08 -4.20
C THR A 78 -4.12 11.95 -4.79
N THR A 79 -2.99 11.66 -4.15
CA THR A 79 -2.12 10.53 -4.53
C THR A 79 -1.85 9.63 -3.35
N ILE A 80 -1.38 8.41 -3.62
CA ILE A 80 -1.03 7.43 -2.59
C ILE A 80 0.04 7.95 -1.59
N PHE A 81 0.83 8.95 -1.98
CA PHE A 81 1.87 9.56 -1.14
C PHE A 81 1.33 10.57 -0.12
N ALA A 82 0.03 10.89 -0.17
CA ALA A 82 -0.64 11.74 0.83
C ALA A 82 -0.89 11.00 2.16
N PHE A 83 -0.85 9.67 2.14
CA PHE A 83 -1.15 8.83 3.30
C PHE A 83 0.13 8.44 4.05
N SER A 84 0.01 8.23 5.36
CA SER A 84 1.12 7.80 6.23
C SER A 84 0.85 6.48 6.95
N GLY A 85 0.06 5.61 6.30
CA GLY A 85 -0.37 4.32 6.82
C GLY A 85 -1.54 3.78 6.00
N PHE A 86 -1.61 2.46 5.86
CA PHE A 86 -2.63 1.79 5.07
C PHE A 86 -3.33 0.73 5.89
N ARG A 87 -4.62 0.52 5.63
CA ARG A 87 -5.46 -0.49 6.28
C ARG A 87 -6.24 -1.27 5.26
N LEU A 88 -6.12 -2.58 5.30
CA LEU A 88 -6.95 -3.55 4.62
C LEU A 88 -8.12 -3.95 5.51
N SER A 89 -9.34 -3.94 4.97
CA SER A 89 -10.52 -4.44 5.66
C SER A 89 -11.44 -5.21 4.71
N PRO A 90 -12.09 -6.30 5.17
CA PRO A 90 -13.20 -6.91 4.46
C PRO A 90 -14.42 -6.00 4.58
N VAL A 91 -15.16 -5.81 3.49
CA VAL A 91 -16.35 -4.96 3.48
C VAL A 91 -17.52 -5.64 2.79
N ARG A 92 -18.73 -5.21 3.17
CA ARG A 92 -19.98 -5.62 2.52
C ARG A 92 -20.79 -4.40 2.08
N ASP A 93 -21.50 -4.52 0.98
CA ASP A 93 -22.44 -3.53 0.46
C ASP A 93 -23.84 -3.79 1.02
N MET A 94 -24.34 -2.82 1.79
CA MET A 94 -25.67 -2.87 2.40
C MET A 94 -26.76 -2.24 1.51
N GLY A 95 -26.51 -2.10 0.21
CA GLY A 95 -27.44 -1.49 -0.74
C GLY A 95 -27.40 0.03 -0.72
N GLY A 96 -26.18 0.60 -0.67
CA GLY A 96 -25.96 2.05 -0.68
C GLY A 96 -25.04 2.57 0.42
N SER A 97 -24.53 1.68 1.28
CA SER A 97 -23.45 1.96 2.22
C SER A 97 -22.51 0.77 2.30
N ILE A 98 -21.21 1.04 2.33
CA ILE A 98 -20.17 0.03 2.51
C ILE A 98 -19.76 0.05 3.99
N GLU A 99 -19.74 -1.11 4.62
CA GLU A 99 -19.29 -1.26 6.01
C GLU A 99 -18.26 -2.38 6.17
N VAL A 100 -17.37 -2.20 7.15
CA VAL A 100 -16.41 -3.25 7.54
C VAL A 100 -17.17 -4.41 8.19
N CYS A 101 -16.84 -5.62 7.80
CA CYS A 101 -17.48 -6.86 8.28
C CYS A 101 -16.43 -7.90 8.68
N ASP A 102 -16.86 -9.11 9.07
CA ASP A 102 -15.96 -10.26 9.21
C ASP A 102 -15.66 -10.88 7.83
N PRO A 103 -14.52 -11.58 7.66
CA PRO A 103 -14.13 -12.16 6.38
C PRO A 103 -15.15 -13.13 5.79
N GLY A 104 -15.94 -13.82 6.61
CA GLY A 104 -17.00 -14.72 6.11
C GLY A 104 -18.19 -14.02 5.44
N GLU A 105 -18.32 -12.70 5.61
CA GLU A 105 -19.47 -11.92 5.16
C GLU A 105 -19.11 -10.88 4.08
N HIS A 106 -17.85 -10.84 3.66
CA HIS A 106 -17.37 -9.79 2.76
C HIS A 106 -17.87 -9.99 1.33
N ASP A 107 -18.20 -8.88 0.67
CA ASP A 107 -18.43 -8.83 -0.77
C ASP A 107 -17.11 -8.57 -1.52
N PHE A 108 -16.22 -7.76 -0.92
CA PHE A 108 -14.90 -7.44 -1.45
C PHE A 108 -13.96 -6.88 -0.38
N TRP A 109 -12.70 -6.65 -0.74
CA TRP A 109 -11.69 -6.06 0.13
C TRP A 109 -11.46 -4.59 -0.19
N SER A 110 -11.35 -3.76 0.84
CA SER A 110 -11.06 -2.33 0.69
C SER A 110 -9.73 -1.97 1.37
N VAL A 111 -8.96 -1.11 0.71
CA VAL A 111 -7.77 -0.46 1.25
C VAL A 111 -8.11 0.99 1.59
N TYR A 112 -7.81 1.37 2.83
CA TYR A 112 -7.91 2.73 3.33
C TYR A 112 -6.51 3.30 3.57
N GLY A 113 -6.33 4.60 3.37
CA GLY A 113 -5.11 5.33 3.69
C GLY A 113 -5.38 6.35 4.79
N PHE A 114 -4.48 6.46 5.76
CA PHE A 114 -4.58 7.48 6.81
C PHE A 114 -4.02 8.82 6.32
N HIS A 115 -4.90 9.80 6.08
CA HIS A 115 -4.54 11.11 5.56
C HIS A 115 -4.11 12.01 6.70
N ARG A 116 -2.80 12.23 6.86
CA ARG A 116 -2.25 12.92 8.05
C ARG A 116 -2.82 14.32 8.27
N ASP A 117 -3.00 15.11 7.21
CA ASP A 117 -3.46 16.50 7.35
C ASP A 117 -4.98 16.60 7.63
N ALA A 118 -5.73 15.54 7.32
CA ALA A 118 -7.17 15.47 7.56
C ALA A 118 -7.52 14.64 8.81
N GLU A 119 -6.51 13.99 9.41
CA GLU A 119 -6.63 13.12 10.57
C GLU A 119 -7.69 12.02 10.43
N GLU A 120 -7.90 11.51 9.21
CA GLU A 120 -8.95 10.54 8.91
C GLU A 120 -8.48 9.41 7.98
N TRP A 121 -9.21 8.29 8.04
CA TRP A 121 -9.06 7.19 7.09
C TRP A 121 -9.92 7.46 5.86
N GLN A 122 -9.30 7.49 4.68
CA GLN A 122 -9.98 7.67 3.41
C GLN A 122 -9.83 6.41 2.56
N ILE A 123 -10.82 6.13 1.71
CA ILE A 123 -10.73 5.01 0.78
C ILE A 123 -9.62 5.27 -0.25
N VAL A 124 -8.82 4.24 -0.52
CA VAL A 124 -7.75 4.24 -1.54
C VAL A 124 -8.15 3.33 -2.68
N HIS A 125 -8.60 2.11 -2.38
CA HIS A 125 -8.94 1.13 -3.40
C HIS A 125 -9.96 0.11 -2.90
N ASP A 126 -10.98 -0.17 -3.70
CA ASP A 126 -11.88 -1.31 -3.57
C ASP A 126 -11.47 -2.39 -4.58
N ALA A 127 -11.32 -3.63 -4.12
CA ALA A 127 -10.87 -4.76 -4.93
C ALA A 127 -11.95 -5.85 -5.12
N PRO A 128 -12.95 -5.60 -5.98
CA PRO A 128 -14.04 -6.55 -6.23
C PRO A 128 -13.65 -7.73 -7.13
N TRP A 129 -12.44 -7.75 -7.72
CA TRP A 129 -12.05 -8.75 -8.73
C TRP A 129 -10.79 -9.53 -8.34
N GLY A 130 -10.50 -9.64 -7.05
CA GLY A 130 -9.36 -10.42 -6.54
C GLY A 130 -7.99 -9.76 -6.76
N GLU A 131 -7.92 -8.48 -7.10
CA GLU A 131 -6.66 -7.77 -7.33
C GLU A 131 -6.01 -7.22 -6.04
N ILE A 132 -6.55 -7.54 -4.87
CA ILE A 132 -6.19 -6.91 -3.60
C ILE A 132 -4.72 -7.15 -3.22
N GLY A 133 -4.22 -8.36 -3.40
CA GLY A 133 -2.83 -8.71 -3.08
C GLY A 133 -1.83 -7.90 -3.89
N GLU A 134 -2.06 -7.78 -5.19
CA GLU A 134 -1.24 -6.96 -6.08
C GLU A 134 -1.34 -5.47 -5.73
N THR A 135 -2.54 -4.99 -5.41
CA THR A 135 -2.77 -3.60 -4.99
C THR A 135 -1.99 -3.26 -3.73
N LEU A 136 -2.06 -4.09 -2.69
CA LEU A 136 -1.33 -3.90 -1.43
C LEU A 136 0.17 -3.90 -1.66
N ALA A 137 0.67 -4.86 -2.43
CA ALA A 137 2.09 -4.98 -2.68
C ALA A 137 2.61 -3.75 -3.45
N ARG A 138 1.85 -3.21 -4.41
CA ARG A 138 2.18 -1.93 -5.08
C ARG A 138 2.15 -0.73 -4.14
N ILE A 139 1.19 -0.66 -3.23
CA ILE A 139 1.14 0.41 -2.22
C ILE A 139 2.41 0.38 -1.38
N VAL A 140 2.81 -0.80 -0.91
CA VAL A 140 4.05 -0.97 -0.14
C VAL A 140 5.28 -0.64 -0.98
N ASP A 141 5.37 -1.09 -2.22
CA ASP A 141 6.49 -0.76 -3.11
C ASP A 141 6.61 0.75 -3.36
N LEU A 142 5.47 1.43 -3.56
CA LEU A 142 5.41 2.87 -3.83
C LEU A 142 5.76 3.69 -2.60
N THR A 143 5.18 3.36 -1.45
CA THR A 143 5.19 4.22 -0.26
C THR A 143 6.22 3.80 0.79
N GLY A 144 6.57 2.52 0.84
CA GLY A 144 7.34 1.91 1.92
C GLY A 144 6.58 1.83 3.25
N GLU A 145 5.29 2.15 3.27
CA GLU A 145 4.47 2.15 4.47
C GLU A 145 4.06 0.74 4.88
N LEU A 146 3.70 0.59 6.16
CA LEU A 146 3.18 -0.64 6.72
C LEU A 146 1.67 -0.77 6.45
N VAL A 147 1.19 -2.00 6.50
CA VAL A 147 -0.22 -2.34 6.29
C VAL A 147 -0.83 -2.80 7.61
N GLU A 148 -1.99 -2.27 7.93
CA GLU A 148 -2.87 -2.78 8.98
C GLU A 148 -3.91 -3.71 8.36
N TYR A 149 -4.23 -4.80 9.05
CA TYR A 149 -5.42 -5.59 8.75
C TYR A 149 -6.47 -5.31 9.83
N ARG A 150 -7.74 -5.18 9.43
CA ARG A 150 -8.83 -5.01 10.39
C ARG A 150 -10.15 -5.54 9.85
N ASP A 151 -10.77 -6.45 10.58
CA ASP A 151 -12.18 -6.83 10.46
C ASP A 151 -12.95 -6.47 11.75
N LEU A 152 -14.16 -7.00 11.94
CA LEU A 152 -14.95 -6.72 13.14
C LEU A 152 -14.38 -7.37 14.41
N SER A 153 -13.70 -8.51 14.27
CA SER A 153 -13.27 -9.36 15.38
C SER A 153 -11.77 -9.24 15.69
N HIS A 154 -10.96 -8.82 14.72
CA HIS A 154 -9.50 -8.87 14.74
C HIS A 154 -8.86 -7.65 14.10
N ALA A 155 -7.68 -7.29 14.63
CA ALA A 155 -6.84 -6.25 14.06
C ALA A 155 -5.36 -6.59 14.21
N TYR A 156 -4.61 -6.43 13.12
CA TYR A 156 -3.14 -6.50 13.09
C TYR A 156 -2.61 -5.14 12.68
N ALA A 157 -1.93 -4.45 13.59
CA ALA A 157 -1.44 -3.10 13.35
C ALA A 157 0.00 -3.09 12.85
N ASN A 158 0.32 -2.16 11.95
CA ASN A 158 1.68 -1.83 11.51
C ASN A 158 2.50 -3.07 11.08
N THR A 159 1.92 -3.92 10.24
CA THR A 159 2.56 -5.14 9.77
C THR A 159 3.26 -4.92 8.44
N ARG A 160 4.40 -5.59 8.23
CA ARG A 160 4.95 -5.69 6.88
C ARG A 160 4.08 -6.63 6.09
N LEU A 161 3.93 -6.40 4.78
CA LEU A 161 3.07 -7.24 3.95
C LEU A 161 3.44 -8.74 3.98
N PRO A 162 4.72 -9.15 4.00
CA PRO A 162 5.06 -10.57 4.21
C PRO A 162 4.64 -11.10 5.58
N ASP A 163 4.82 -10.31 6.64
CA ASP A 163 4.45 -10.71 8.00
C ASP A 163 2.91 -10.86 8.13
N LEU A 164 2.14 -10.08 7.37
CA LEU A 164 0.69 -10.21 7.31
C LEU A 164 0.28 -11.58 6.73
N VAL A 165 0.99 -12.13 5.76
CA VAL A 165 0.73 -13.48 5.23
C VAL A 165 0.87 -14.52 6.33
N ASP A 166 1.93 -14.43 7.13
CA ASP A 166 2.19 -15.36 8.24
C ASP A 166 1.12 -15.24 9.34
N LEU A 167 0.68 -14.01 9.64
CA LEU A 167 -0.41 -13.77 10.61
C LEU A 167 -1.75 -14.34 10.14
N LEU A 168 -2.08 -14.16 8.85
CA LEU A 168 -3.29 -14.74 8.27
C LEU A 168 -3.23 -16.28 8.26
N ALA A 169 -2.08 -16.86 7.91
CA ALA A 169 -1.88 -18.30 7.94
C ALA A 169 -2.05 -18.87 9.35
N GLN A 170 -1.47 -18.22 10.36
CA GLN A 170 -1.63 -18.64 11.75
C GLN A 170 -3.08 -18.57 12.20
N ARG A 171 -3.78 -17.48 11.86
CA ARG A 171 -5.20 -17.33 12.20
C ARG A 171 -6.06 -18.43 11.58
N ILE A 172 -5.84 -18.75 10.31
CA ILE A 172 -6.54 -19.86 9.65
C ILE A 172 -6.35 -21.15 10.45
N LEU A 173 -5.12 -21.47 10.85
CA LEU A 173 -4.83 -22.69 11.62
C LEU A 173 -5.41 -22.69 13.03
N ASP A 174 -5.54 -21.52 13.66
CA ASP A 174 -6.10 -21.35 15.01
C ASP A 174 -7.64 -21.41 15.02
N GLU A 175 -8.31 -21.02 13.93
CA GLU A 175 -9.77 -21.02 13.82
C GLU A 175 -10.35 -22.37 13.36
N ILE A 176 -9.52 -23.23 12.74
CA ILE A 176 -9.93 -24.59 12.34
C ILE A 176 -10.01 -25.50 13.57
N PRO A 177 -11.09 -26.29 13.73
CA PRO A 177 -11.19 -27.27 14.80
C PRO A 177 -10.02 -28.26 14.81
N ASP A 178 -9.48 -28.55 15.99
CA ASP A 178 -8.52 -29.64 16.15
C ASP A 178 -9.18 -30.98 15.79
N GLN A 179 -8.64 -31.64 14.79
CA GLN A 179 -9.09 -32.95 14.33
C GLN A 179 -7.91 -33.87 14.00
N ASP A 180 -8.12 -35.17 14.24
CA ASP A 180 -7.11 -36.23 14.05
C ASP A 180 -6.83 -36.52 12.56
N ASP A 181 -7.79 -36.20 11.69
CA ASP A 181 -7.67 -36.38 10.25
C ASP A 181 -6.98 -35.15 9.62
N ALA A 182 -5.76 -35.37 9.14
CA ALA A 182 -4.95 -34.32 8.51
C ALA A 182 -5.54 -33.82 7.18
N ASP A 183 -6.23 -34.69 6.42
CA ASP A 183 -6.81 -34.31 5.14
C ASP A 183 -8.04 -33.42 5.39
N ALA A 184 -8.90 -33.78 6.35
CA ALA A 184 -10.04 -32.95 6.74
C ALA A 184 -9.61 -31.59 7.31
N ARG A 185 -8.52 -31.56 8.09
CA ARG A 185 -7.95 -30.30 8.60
C ARG A 185 -7.45 -29.39 7.47
N MET A 186 -6.91 -29.98 6.41
CA MET A 186 -6.45 -29.22 5.24
C MET A 186 -7.63 -28.70 4.41
N ASP A 187 -8.67 -29.52 4.19
CA ASP A 187 -9.90 -29.08 3.52
C ASP A 187 -10.56 -27.90 4.26
N ASP A 188 -10.60 -27.93 5.60
CA ASP A 188 -11.13 -26.81 6.39
C ASP A 188 -10.24 -25.55 6.29
N ALA A 189 -8.93 -25.71 6.16
CA ALA A 189 -8.01 -24.59 5.92
C ALA A 189 -8.22 -23.96 4.55
N ASP A 190 -8.41 -24.80 3.53
CA ASP A 190 -8.65 -24.38 2.16
C ASP A 190 -10.04 -23.70 2.00
N ALA A 191 -11.01 -24.07 2.85
CA ALA A 191 -12.33 -23.45 2.90
C ALA A 191 -12.39 -22.18 3.78
N HIS A 192 -11.29 -21.80 4.44
CA HIS A 192 -11.31 -20.68 5.38
C HIS A 192 -11.52 -19.33 4.65
N PRO A 193 -12.39 -18.42 5.16
CA PRO A 193 -12.65 -17.13 4.51
C PRO A 193 -11.45 -16.16 4.31
N LEU A 194 -10.27 -16.51 4.83
CA LEU A 194 -9.04 -15.72 4.72
C LEU A 194 -8.01 -16.35 3.78
N GLU A 195 -8.28 -17.58 3.32
CA GLU A 195 -7.38 -18.35 2.48
C GLU A 195 -7.09 -17.59 1.18
N GLU A 196 -8.14 -17.16 0.48
CA GLU A 196 -8.00 -16.42 -0.77
C GLU A 196 -7.17 -15.14 -0.58
N LEU A 197 -7.44 -14.36 0.48
CA LEU A 197 -6.68 -13.14 0.75
C LEU A 197 -5.19 -13.44 0.98
N ARG A 198 -4.89 -14.45 1.81
CA ARG A 198 -3.52 -14.90 2.10
C ARG A 198 -2.79 -15.22 0.79
N ASP A 199 -3.46 -15.97 -0.09
CA ASP A 199 -2.89 -16.44 -1.34
C ASP A 199 -2.70 -15.34 -2.37
N LEU A 200 -3.64 -14.41 -2.49
CA LEU A 200 -3.49 -13.24 -3.35
C LEU A 200 -2.29 -12.38 -2.93
N ILE A 201 -2.09 -12.15 -1.63
CA ILE A 201 -0.93 -11.42 -1.12
C ILE A 201 0.36 -12.21 -1.38
N LEU A 202 0.38 -13.51 -1.07
CA LEU A 202 1.55 -14.35 -1.27
C LEU A 202 1.95 -14.44 -2.75
N PHE A 203 0.98 -14.58 -3.65
CA PHE A 203 1.18 -14.57 -5.09
C PHE A 203 1.82 -13.27 -5.55
N ALA A 204 1.30 -12.13 -5.10
CA ALA A 204 1.86 -10.81 -5.41
C ALA A 204 3.30 -10.67 -4.90
N LEU A 205 3.59 -11.11 -3.68
CA LEU A 205 4.95 -11.08 -3.12
C LEU A 205 5.91 -11.99 -3.89
N ASN A 206 5.48 -13.18 -4.28
CA ASN A 206 6.30 -14.11 -5.06
C ASN A 206 6.60 -13.58 -6.46
N ALA A 207 5.65 -12.92 -7.11
CA ALA A 207 5.85 -12.29 -8.41
C ALA A 207 6.96 -11.22 -8.40
N ARG A 208 7.21 -10.58 -7.24
CA ARG A 208 8.28 -9.57 -7.05
C ARG A 208 9.65 -10.15 -6.75
N ARG A 209 9.73 -11.44 -6.40
CA ARG A 209 10.99 -12.15 -6.13
C ARG A 209 11.57 -12.82 -7.38
N GLY A 210 10.84 -12.81 -8.50
CA GLY A 210 11.22 -13.37 -9.79
C GLY A 210 12.24 -12.56 -10.56
#